data_AF-A0A9E6AXY9-F1
#
_entry.id   AF-A0A9E6AXY9-F1
#
_cell.length_a   1.000
_cell.length_b   1.000
_cell.length_c   1.000
_cell.angle_alpha   90.00
_cell.angle_beta   90.00
_cell.angle_gamma   90.00
#
_symmetry.space_group_name_H-M   'P 1'
#
loop_
_entity.id
_entity.type
_entity.pdbx_description
1 polymer ?
#
loop_
_entity_poly.entity_id
_entity_poly.type
_entity_poly.pdbx_seq_one_letter_code
_entity_poly.pdbx_strand_id
1 'polypeptide(L)'
;MSDNQAAIITFKVKKVALAKARVLQVFTEMDDGLDMSLEHKTISALALFERVVANEEIHLLAIEVDYILAELPNIVASVKSY
;
A
#
# COMPACT_ATOMS: atom_id res chain seq x y z
N MET A 1 -11.63 -15.02 0.40
CA MET A 1 -11.21 -14.83 -1.01
C MET A 1 -9.88 -15.55 -1.15
N SER A 2 -9.47 -15.98 -2.34
CA SER A 2 -8.15 -16.64 -2.45
C SER A 2 -7.05 -15.62 -2.17
N ASP A 3 -6.20 -15.89 -1.18
CA ASP A 3 -5.21 -14.95 -0.63
C ASP A 3 -4.15 -14.46 -1.64
N ASN A 4 -4.13 -15.04 -2.85
CA ASN A 4 -3.20 -14.72 -3.95
C ASN A 4 -3.82 -13.88 -5.09
N GLN A 5 -5.04 -13.38 -4.96
CA GLN A 5 -5.59 -12.49 -5.99
C GLN A 5 -4.93 -11.11 -5.92
N ALA A 6 -4.62 -10.52 -7.08
CA ALA A 6 -4.07 -9.18 -7.15
C ALA A 6 -5.21 -8.15 -7.25
N ALA A 7 -4.95 -6.94 -6.80
CA ALA A 7 -5.89 -5.85 -6.87
C ALA A 7 -5.20 -4.55 -7.26
N ILE A 8 -5.90 -3.78 -8.11
CA ILE A 8 -5.55 -2.40 -8.39
C ILE A 8 -6.14 -1.54 -7.28
N ILE A 9 -5.29 -0.80 -6.58
CA ILE A 9 -5.70 0.15 -5.54
C ILE A 9 -5.41 1.57 -6.00
N THR A 10 -6.40 2.45 -5.83
CA THR A 10 -6.27 3.88 -6.12
C THR A 10 -6.30 4.66 -4.82
N PHE A 11 -5.41 5.64 -4.66
CA PHE A 11 -5.28 6.42 -3.45
C PHE A 11 -5.71 7.89 -3.64
N LYS A 12 -6.21 8.49 -2.57
CA LYS A 12 -6.46 9.94 -2.46
C LYS A 12 -5.12 10.63 -2.20
N VAL A 13 -4.37 10.94 -3.25
CA VAL A 13 -3.00 11.50 -3.19
C VAL A 13 -2.82 12.61 -2.15
N LYS A 14 -3.74 13.58 -2.09
CA LYS A 14 -3.68 14.68 -1.10
C LYS A 14 -3.69 14.17 0.34
N LYS A 15 -4.49 13.15 0.65
CA LYS A 15 -4.56 12.57 1.99
C LYS A 15 -3.32 11.73 2.30
N VAL A 16 -2.81 11.00 1.32
CA VAL A 16 -1.56 10.24 1.44
C VAL A 16 -0.39 11.18 1.77
N ALA A 17 -0.25 12.28 1.03
CA ALA A 17 0.82 13.25 1.25
C ALA A 17 0.75 13.90 2.65
N LEU A 18 -0.45 14.22 3.13
CA LEU A 18 -0.66 14.80 4.47
C LEU A 18 -0.39 13.81 5.61
N ALA A 19 -0.58 12.51 5.38
CA ALA A 19 -0.39 11.44 6.36
C ALA A 19 0.93 10.67 6.19
N LYS A 20 1.94 11.27 5.53
CA LYS A 20 3.18 10.61 5.10
C LYS A 20 3.78 9.64 6.13
N ALA A 21 3.98 10.08 7.36
CA ALA A 21 4.61 9.25 8.40
C ALA A 21 3.83 7.96 8.68
N ARG A 22 2.50 8.05 8.83
CA ARG A 22 1.65 6.89 9.09
C ARG A 22 1.53 6.00 7.85
N VAL A 23 1.47 6.58 6.65
CA VAL A 23 1.42 5.81 5.39
C VAL A 23 2.69 4.98 5.23
N LEU A 24 3.86 5.60 5.42
CA LEU A 24 5.14 4.89 5.32
C LEU A 24 5.26 3.78 6.35
N GLN A 25 4.78 4.01 7.57
CA GLN A 25 4.72 2.97 8.59
C GLN A 25 3.87 1.79 8.12
N VAL A 26 2.63 2.04 7.68
CA VAL A 26 1.72 0.97 7.21
C VAL A 26 2.32 0.22 6.03
N PHE A 27 2.90 0.92 5.04
CA PHE A 27 3.56 0.28 3.90
C PHE A 27 4.78 -0.56 4.29
N THR A 28 5.50 -0.19 5.35
CA THR A 28 6.64 -0.97 5.86
C THR A 28 6.16 -2.21 6.63
N GLU A 29 5.00 -2.12 7.27
CA GLU A 29 4.38 -3.20 8.06
C GLU A 29 3.64 -4.23 7.19
N MET A 30 3.31 -3.90 5.93
CA MET A 30 2.72 -4.87 5.00
C MET A 30 3.65 -6.08 4.86
N ASP A 31 3.10 -7.26 5.12
CA ASP A 31 3.82 -8.52 4.94
C ASP A 31 3.47 -9.10 3.58
N ASP A 32 4.47 -9.18 2.71
CA ASP A 32 4.40 -9.83 1.40
C ASP A 32 4.83 -11.31 1.48
N GLY A 33 5.16 -11.81 2.67
CA GLY A 33 5.61 -13.18 2.91
C GLY A 33 7.06 -13.45 2.48
N LEU A 34 7.84 -12.41 2.16
CA LEU A 34 9.20 -12.56 1.61
C LEU A 34 10.35 -12.48 2.65
N ASP A 35 10.04 -12.49 3.96
CA ASP A 35 11.02 -12.41 5.07
C ASP A 35 12.17 -11.42 4.83
N MET A 36 11.83 -10.24 4.30
CA MET A 36 12.80 -9.21 3.98
C MET A 36 13.27 -8.46 5.23
N SER A 37 14.53 -8.00 5.20
CA SER A 37 15.06 -7.11 6.23
C SER A 37 14.28 -5.79 6.31
N LEU A 38 14.27 -5.18 7.50
CA LEU A 38 13.60 -3.89 7.74
C LEU A 38 14.08 -2.78 6.79
N GLU A 39 15.36 -2.80 6.42
CA GLU A 39 15.93 -1.85 5.46
C GLU A 39 15.26 -1.96 4.08
N HIS A 40 15.14 -3.19 3.54
CA HIS A 40 14.47 -3.42 2.27
C HIS A 40 12.98 -3.09 2.32
N LYS A 41 12.30 -3.41 3.45
CA LYS A 41 10.90 -3.01 3.67
C LYS A 41 10.73 -1.50 3.65
N THR A 42 11.65 -0.77 4.29
CA THR A 42 11.63 0.70 4.32
C THR A 42 11.83 1.31 2.93
N ILE A 43 12.79 0.80 2.15
CA ILE A 43 13.04 1.25 0.77
C ILE A 43 11.83 0.97 -0.12
N SER A 44 11.25 -0.22 -0.02
CA SER A 44 10.07 -0.62 -0.79
C SER A 44 8.86 0.24 -0.44
N ALA A 45 8.65 0.53 0.84
CA ALA A 45 7.59 1.43 1.32
C ALA A 45 7.76 2.87 0.79
N LEU A 46 8.99 3.38 0.75
CA LEU A 46 9.29 4.69 0.16
C LEU A 46 9.00 4.72 -1.34
N ALA A 47 9.44 3.70 -2.08
CA ALA A 47 9.16 3.59 -3.51
C ALA A 47 7.65 3.51 -3.80
N LEU A 48 6.91 2.72 -3.02
CA LEU A 48 5.45 2.66 -3.12
C LEU A 48 4.80 4.02 -2.86
N PHE A 49 5.24 4.73 -1.81
CA PHE A 49 4.75 6.06 -1.49
C PHE A 49 4.99 7.06 -2.63
N GLU A 50 6.17 7.04 -3.25
CA GLU A 50 6.52 7.91 -4.37
C GLU A 50 5.61 7.66 -5.58
N ARG A 51 5.37 6.39 -5.93
CA ARG A 51 4.46 6.00 -7.01
C ARG A 51 3.03 6.45 -6.74
N VAL A 52 2.57 6.32 -5.49
CA VAL A 52 1.25 6.81 -5.07
C VAL A 52 1.16 8.32 -5.24
N VAL A 53 2.18 9.08 -4.82
CA VAL A 53 2.19 10.55 -4.96
C VAL A 53 2.28 10.99 -6.42
N ALA A 54 2.96 10.22 -7.27
CA ALA A 54 3.00 10.40 -8.71
C ALA A 54 1.67 10.01 -9.42
N ASN A 55 0.68 9.51 -8.67
CA ASN A 55 -0.62 9.07 -9.19
C ASN A 55 -0.49 7.94 -10.22
N GLU A 56 0.47 7.04 -10.00
CA GLU A 56 0.64 5.83 -10.79
C GLU A 56 -0.39 4.75 -10.42
N GLU A 57 -0.59 3.79 -11.31
CA GLU A 57 -1.36 2.59 -11.03
C GLU A 57 -0.58 1.67 -10.07
N ILE A 58 -1.24 1.26 -8.99
CA ILE A 58 -0.65 0.43 -7.94
C ILE A 58 -1.34 -0.92 -7.92
N HIS A 59 -0.53 -1.97 -8.07
CA HIS A 59 -0.94 -3.36 -7.94
C HIS A 59 -0.40 -3.90 -6.63
N LEU A 60 -1.28 -4.49 -5.82
CA LEU A 60 -0.95 -5.15 -4.57
C LEU A 60 -1.66 -6.51 -4.50
N LEU A 61 -1.17 -7.39 -3.63
CA LEU A 61 -1.87 -8.59 -3.24
C LEU A 61 -3.13 -8.22 -2.45
N ALA A 62 -4.16 -9.07 -2.52
CA ALA A 62 -5.40 -8.88 -1.77
C ALA A 62 -5.15 -8.69 -0.26
N ILE A 63 -4.21 -9.45 0.31
CA ILE A 63 -3.84 -9.34 1.73
C ILE A 63 -3.25 -7.96 2.10
N GLU A 64 -2.47 -7.37 1.20
CA GLU A 64 -1.87 -6.04 1.41
C GLU A 64 -2.95 -4.96 1.30
N VAL A 65 -3.87 -5.11 0.35
CA VAL A 65 -5.02 -4.21 0.19
C VAL A 65 -5.93 -4.26 1.41
N ASP A 66 -6.25 -5.46 1.90
CA ASP A 66 -7.06 -5.65 3.10
C ASP A 66 -6.40 -5.01 4.33
N TYR A 67 -5.09 -5.15 4.47
CA TYR A 67 -4.32 -4.49 5.54
C TYR A 67 -4.38 -2.96 5.45
N ILE A 68 -4.17 -2.39 4.25
CA ILE A 68 -4.28 -0.93 4.04
C ILE A 68 -5.70 -0.44 4.34
N LEU A 69 -6.73 -1.19 3.94
CA LEU A 69 -8.13 -0.82 4.19
C LEU A 69 -8.48 -0.87 5.68
N ALA A 70 -7.89 -1.80 6.45
CA ALA A 70 -8.07 -1.87 7.89
C ALA A 70 -7.39 -0.67 8.60
N GLU A 71 -6.15 -0.35 8.21
CA GLU A 71 -5.33 0.66 8.89
C GLU A 71 -5.62 2.10 8.44
N LEU A 72 -5.84 2.31 7.14
CA LEU A 72 -5.98 3.64 6.52
C LEU A 72 -7.14 3.68 5.48
N PRO A 73 -8.38 3.33 5.86
CA PRO A 73 -9.50 3.33 4.90
C PRO A 73 -9.75 4.71 4.27
N ASN A 74 -9.41 5.78 4.99
CA ASN A 74 -9.69 7.15 4.57
C ASN A 74 -8.80 7.66 3.43
N ILE A 75 -7.62 7.05 3.19
CA ILE A 75 -6.71 7.38 2.09
C ILE A 75 -7.03 6.62 0.80
N VAL A 76 -7.79 5.53 0.87
CA VAL A 76 -8.15 4.73 -0.31
C VAL A 76 -9.30 5.40 -1.07
N ALA A 77 -9.19 5.45 -2.40
CA ALA A 77 -10.20 5.98 -3.31
C ALA A 77 -11.06 4.85 -3.91
N SER A 78 -10.42 3.78 -4.39
CA SER A 78 -11.10 2.61 -4.97
C SER A 78 -10.18 1.40 -4.97
N VAL A 79 -10.79 0.21 -5.02
CA VAL A 79 -10.11 -1.08 -5.17
C VAL A 79 -10.81 -1.86 -6.28
N LYS A 80 -10.02 -2.50 -7.16
CA LYS A 80 -10.51 -3.37 -8.23
C LYS A 80 -9.67 -4.65 -8.28
N SER A 81 -10.25 -5.76 -7.82
CA SER A 81 -9.64 -7.09 -7.82
C SER A 81 -9.69 -7.76 -9.21
N TYR A 82 -8.74 -8.63 -9.52
CA TYR A 82 -8.69 -9.42 -10.75
C TYR A 82 -7.99 -10.79 -10.57
#